data_AF-A0A838REF9-F1
#
_entry.id   AF-A0A838REF9-F1
#
_cell.length_a   1.000
_cell.length_b   1.000
_cell.length_c   1.000
_cell.angle_alpha   90.00
_cell.angle_beta   90.00
_cell.angle_gamma   90.00
#
_symmetry.space_group_name_H-M   'P 1'
#
loop_
_entity.id
_entity.type
_entity.pdbx_description
1 polymer ?
#
loop_
_entity_poly.entity_id
_entity_poly.type
_entity_poly.pdbx_seq_one_letter_code
_entity_poly.pdbx_strand_id
1 'polypeptide(L)'
;MTPLAQLLEAALFSACRPLTVEELSTLDQDATLADVRVALEQVREHYDFEQHGVELLELAGGYQILTRPIHAAAIERAQFSVRTPKLTAAALETLAVISYRQPVGRAEIEEIRGVSAGGVLRSLKERGLI
;
A
#
# COMPACT_ATOMS: atom_id res chain seq x y z
N MET A 1 24.18 -12.90 1.19
CA MET A 1 22.76 -13.34 1.18
C MET A 1 22.69 -14.81 0.76
N THR A 2 21.80 -15.58 1.38
CA THR A 2 21.51 -16.98 0.99
C THR A 2 20.67 -17.04 -0.30
N PRO A 3 20.57 -18.20 -0.98
CA PRO A 3 19.69 -18.37 -2.15
C PRO A 3 18.22 -18.04 -1.84
N LEU A 4 17.73 -18.43 -0.65
CA LEU A 4 16.40 -18.08 -0.19
C LEU A 4 16.24 -16.55 -0.06
N ALA A 5 17.19 -15.86 0.56
CA ALA A 5 17.15 -14.40 0.67
C ALA A 5 17.10 -13.68 -0.69
N GLN A 6 17.85 -14.18 -1.70
CA GLN A 6 17.79 -13.67 -3.07
C GLN A 6 16.43 -13.90 -3.74
N LEU A 7 15.82 -15.07 -3.51
CA LEU A 7 14.48 -15.38 -4.01
C LEU A 7 13.42 -14.46 -3.39
N LEU A 8 13.48 -14.24 -2.07
CA LEU A 8 12.55 -13.35 -1.37
C LEU A 8 12.71 -11.90 -1.83
N GLU A 9 13.93 -11.43 -2.02
CA GLU A 9 14.22 -10.10 -2.58
C GLU A 9 13.56 -9.91 -3.95
N ALA A 10 13.74 -10.88 -4.86
CA ALA A 10 13.13 -10.83 -6.18
C ALA A 10 11.59 -10.80 -6.13
N ALA A 11 10.99 -11.57 -5.22
CA ALA A 11 9.54 -11.57 -5.03
C ALA A 11 9.02 -10.24 -4.48
N LEU A 12 9.68 -9.70 -3.45
CA LEU A 12 9.34 -8.41 -2.84
C LEU A 12 9.47 -7.26 -3.82
N PHE A 13 10.50 -7.27 -4.66
CA PHE A 13 10.69 -6.29 -5.73
C PHE A 13 9.55 -6.35 -6.77
N SER A 14 9.08 -7.55 -7.10
CA SER A 14 8.02 -7.74 -8.11
C SER A 14 6.60 -7.42 -7.60
N ALA A 15 6.33 -7.52 -6.30
CA ALA A 15 4.95 -7.54 -5.81
C ALA A 15 4.27 -6.16 -5.76
N CYS A 16 5.02 -5.06 -5.75
CA CYS A 16 4.50 -3.68 -5.59
C CYS A 16 3.53 -3.48 -4.39
N ARG A 17 3.47 -4.43 -3.47
CA ARG A 17 2.62 -4.48 -2.27
C ARG A 17 3.33 -5.23 -1.15
N PRO A 18 2.90 -5.09 0.11
CA PRO A 18 3.39 -5.94 1.19
C PRO A 18 3.08 -7.42 0.93
N LEU A 19 4.08 -8.27 1.15
CA LEU A 19 3.95 -9.73 1.14
C LEU A 19 4.11 -10.28 2.56
N THR A 20 3.16 -11.11 2.98
CA THR A 20 3.21 -11.78 4.29
C THR A 20 4.29 -12.88 4.33
N VAL A 21 4.72 -13.28 5.53
CA VAL A 21 5.69 -14.37 5.69
C VAL A 21 5.10 -15.68 5.14
N GLU A 22 3.80 -15.86 5.29
CA GLU A 22 3.05 -16.99 4.77
C GLU A 22 3.09 -17.01 3.24
N GLU A 23 2.82 -15.89 2.57
CA GLU A 23 2.94 -15.80 1.10
C GLU A 23 4.38 -16.06 0.64
N LEU A 24 5.37 -15.50 1.32
CA LEU A 24 6.79 -15.68 0.97
C LEU A 24 7.26 -17.13 1.16
N SER A 25 6.74 -17.82 2.17
CA SER A 25 7.04 -19.24 2.40
C SER A 25 6.54 -20.15 1.27
N THR A 26 5.52 -19.73 0.51
CA THR A 26 5.05 -20.52 -0.63
C THR A 26 6.02 -20.57 -1.81
N LEU A 27 7.03 -19.69 -1.82
CA LEU A 27 8.02 -19.61 -2.89
C LEU A 27 9.06 -20.73 -2.81
N ASP A 28 9.27 -21.31 -1.63
CA ASP A 28 10.19 -22.41 -1.40
C ASP A 28 9.54 -23.44 -0.47
N GLN A 29 9.25 -24.64 -1.00
CA GLN A 29 8.53 -25.69 -0.29
C GLN A 29 9.33 -26.29 0.88
N ASP A 30 10.66 -26.15 0.85
CA ASP A 30 11.55 -26.71 1.87
C ASP A 30 11.84 -25.68 3.00
N ALA A 31 11.48 -24.41 2.81
CA ALA A 31 11.73 -23.35 3.77
C ALA A 31 10.66 -23.29 4.87
N THR A 32 11.10 -23.26 6.13
CA THR A 32 10.19 -23.00 7.25
C THR A 32 9.93 -21.50 7.40
N LEU A 33 8.86 -21.12 8.13
CA LEU A 33 8.60 -19.71 8.48
C LEU A 33 9.78 -19.06 9.23
N ALA A 34 10.55 -19.85 9.98
CA ALA A 34 11.75 -19.36 10.66
C ALA A 34 12.86 -19.03 9.65
N ASP A 35 13.07 -19.88 8.65
CA ASP A 35 14.05 -19.67 7.58
C ASP A 35 13.71 -18.43 6.75
N VAL A 36 12.43 -18.21 6.45
CA VAL A 36 11.94 -16.99 5.77
C VAL A 36 12.26 -15.74 6.59
N ARG A 37 12.03 -15.77 7.92
CA ARG A 37 12.34 -14.62 8.79
C ARG A 37 13.84 -14.33 8.84
N VAL A 38 14.68 -15.37 8.92
CA VAL A 38 16.14 -15.22 8.88
C VAL A 38 16.59 -14.66 7.52
N ALA A 39 16.02 -15.16 6.42
CA ALA A 39 16.31 -14.67 5.08
C ALA A 39 15.88 -13.21 4.89
N LEU A 40 14.73 -12.80 5.43
CA LEU A 40 14.28 -11.40 5.42
C LEU A 40 15.21 -10.48 6.21
N GLU A 41 15.75 -10.93 7.34
CA GLU A 41 16.73 -10.15 8.08
C GLU A 41 18.04 -9.99 7.29
N GLN A 42 18.48 -11.02 6.57
CA GLN A 42 19.63 -10.90 5.66
C GLN A 42 19.39 -9.89 4.54
N VAL A 43 18.16 -9.84 3.99
CA VAL A 43 17.78 -8.83 2.99
C VAL A 43 17.83 -7.42 3.59
N ARG A 44 17.29 -7.25 4.81
CA ARG A 44 17.34 -5.97 5.53
C ARG A 44 18.78 -5.51 5.76
N GLU A 45 19.62 -6.38 6.33
CA GLU A 45 21.03 -6.10 6.58
C GLU A 45 21.77 -5.74 5.29
N HIS A 46 21.48 -6.41 4.17
CA HIS A 46 22.08 -6.09 2.87
C HIS A 46 21.78 -4.65 2.44
N TYR A 47 20.52 -4.22 2.53
CA TYR A 47 20.12 -2.85 2.17
C TYR A 47 20.63 -1.78 3.15
N ASP A 48 20.79 -2.13 4.43
CA ASP A 48 21.28 -1.21 5.46
C ASP A 48 22.80 -1.06 5.44
N PHE A 49 23.54 -2.16 5.28
CA PHE A 49 25.02 -2.15 5.30
C PHE A 49 25.60 -1.38 4.11
N GLU A 50 25.05 -1.57 2.91
CA GLU A 50 25.55 -0.92 1.69
C GLU A 50 24.97 0.49 1.47
N GLN A 51 24.21 1.02 2.44
CA GLN A 51 23.53 2.32 2.38
C GLN A 51 22.71 2.51 1.09
N HIS A 52 22.01 1.46 0.66
CA HIS A 52 21.17 1.50 -0.52
C HIS A 52 20.07 2.56 -0.39
N GLY A 53 19.63 3.12 -1.53
CA GLY A 53 18.54 4.10 -1.59
C GLY A 53 17.15 3.51 -1.32
N VAL A 54 17.06 2.20 -1.12
CA VAL A 54 15.86 1.45 -0.76
C VAL A 54 16.10 0.68 0.55
N GLU A 55 15.01 0.31 1.21
CA GLU A 55 15.01 -0.42 2.48
C GLU A 55 13.85 -1.39 2.56
N LEU A 56 14.01 -2.44 3.35
CA LEU A 56 12.97 -3.42 3.63
C LEU A 56 12.16 -3.02 4.86
N LEU A 57 10.88 -2.71 4.67
CA LEU A 57 9.97 -2.31 5.74
C LEU A 57 8.92 -3.39 6.02
N GLU A 58 8.55 -3.51 7.30
CA GLU A 58 7.42 -4.32 7.74
C GLU A 58 6.19 -3.42 7.89
N LEU A 59 5.17 -3.63 7.05
CA LEU A 59 3.96 -2.81 6.95
C LEU A 59 2.73 -3.72 6.90
N ALA A 60 1.71 -3.40 7.70
CA ALA A 60 0.43 -4.11 7.71
C ALA A 60 0.53 -5.65 7.85
N GLY A 61 1.55 -6.14 8.57
CA GLY A 61 1.79 -7.59 8.74
C GLY A 61 2.52 -8.28 7.59
N GLY A 62 3.03 -7.52 6.62
CA GLY A 62 3.88 -8.02 5.54
C GLY A 62 5.15 -7.20 5.35
N TYR A 63 5.98 -7.62 4.41
CA TYR A 63 7.24 -6.98 4.07
C TYR A 63 7.17 -6.34 2.69
N GLN A 64 7.80 -5.18 2.52
CA GLN A 64 7.88 -4.49 1.23
C GLN A 64 9.21 -3.73 1.10
N ILE A 65 9.81 -3.75 -0.09
CA ILE A 65 10.94 -2.88 -0.42
C ILE A 65 10.42 -1.52 -0.84
N LEU A 66 10.88 -0.47 -0.17
CA LEU A 66 10.50 0.92 -0.42
C LEU A 66 11.73 1.83 -0.50
N THR A 67 11.59 2.98 -1.15
CA THR A 67 12.65 3.99 -1.20
C THR A 67 12.82 4.67 0.15
N ARG A 68 14.07 4.94 0.55
CA ARG A 68 14.35 5.61 1.83
C ARG A 68 13.72 7.01 1.90
N PRO A 69 13.22 7.43 3.08
CA PRO A 69 12.57 8.74 3.27
C PRO A 69 13.40 9.94 2.83
N ILE A 70 14.73 9.87 2.93
CA ILE A 70 15.64 10.95 2.51
C ILE A 70 15.50 11.32 1.02
N HIS A 71 15.06 10.37 0.18
CA HIS A 71 14.86 10.58 -1.25
C HIS A 71 13.41 10.97 -1.60
N ALA A 72 12.48 10.92 -0.65
CA ALA A 72 11.05 11.08 -0.90
C ALA A 72 10.71 12.40 -1.60
N ALA A 73 11.27 13.53 -1.15
CA ALA A 73 10.98 14.84 -1.73
C ALA A 73 11.49 14.98 -3.18
N ALA A 74 12.59 14.32 -3.54
CA ALA A 74 13.12 14.34 -4.89
C ALA A 74 12.27 13.48 -5.83
N ILE A 75 11.90 12.28 -5.39
CA ILE A 75 11.06 11.35 -6.13
C ILE A 75 9.65 11.92 -6.34
N GLU A 76 9.10 12.57 -5.30
CA GLU A 76 7.80 13.25 -5.37
C GLU A 76 7.79 14.36 -6.43
N ARG A 77 8.82 15.19 -6.47
CA ARG A 77 8.96 16.25 -7.50
C ARG A 77 9.06 15.69 -8.90
N ALA A 78 9.71 14.55 -9.07
CA ALA A 78 9.87 13.90 -10.36
C ALA A 78 8.60 13.17 -10.86
N GLN A 79 7.55 13.11 -10.03
CA GLN A 79 6.25 12.50 -10.38
C GLN A 79 6.34 11.03 -10.83
N PHE A 80 7.38 10.30 -10.41
CA PHE A 80 7.53 8.88 -10.73
C PHE A 80 6.50 7.99 -10.00
N SER A 81 5.97 8.45 -8.86
CA SER A 81 4.89 7.73 -8.18
C SER A 81 3.53 8.11 -8.78
N VAL A 82 2.76 7.13 -9.25
CA VAL A 82 1.33 7.31 -9.50
C VAL A 82 0.64 7.50 -8.16
N ARG A 83 0.46 8.74 -7.73
CA ARG A 83 -0.36 9.02 -6.55
C ARG A 83 -1.81 8.79 -6.93
N THR A 84 -2.49 7.87 -6.24
CA THR A 84 -3.95 7.93 -6.19
C THR A 84 -4.32 9.26 -5.55
N PRO A 85 -4.97 10.20 -6.26
CA PRO A 85 -5.30 11.49 -5.69
C PRO A 85 -6.16 11.30 -4.45
N LYS A 86 -5.76 11.89 -3.33
CA LYS A 86 -6.51 11.82 -2.06
C LYS A 86 -7.96 12.27 -2.30
N LEU A 87 -8.89 11.66 -1.58
CA LEU A 87 -10.27 12.14 -1.56
C LEU A 87 -10.30 13.55 -0.96
N THR A 88 -11.07 14.45 -1.58
CA THR A 88 -11.32 15.78 -1.03
C THR A 88 -12.18 15.67 0.23
N ALA A 89 -12.21 16.72 1.06
CA ALA A 89 -13.07 16.76 2.24
C ALA A 89 -14.54 16.47 1.88
N ALA A 90 -15.05 17.09 0.80
CA ALA A 90 -16.41 16.83 0.30
C ALA A 90 -16.65 15.35 -0.11
N ALA A 91 -15.63 14.69 -0.67
CA ALA A 91 -15.71 13.27 -1.00
C ALA A 91 -15.71 12.37 0.24
N LEU A 92 -14.87 12.69 1.23
CA LEU A 92 -14.84 11.97 2.50
C LEU A 92 -16.15 12.13 3.30
N GLU A 93 -16.69 13.35 3.38
CA GLU A 93 -17.97 13.61 4.02
C GLU A 93 -19.11 12.82 3.35
N THR A 94 -19.15 12.82 2.02
CA THR A 94 -20.17 12.08 1.27
C THR A 94 -20.04 10.59 1.52
N LEU A 95 -18.82 10.06 1.46
CA LEU A 95 -18.56 8.64 1.71
C LEU A 95 -18.95 8.26 3.16
N ALA A 96 -18.66 9.12 4.14
CA ALA A 96 -19.03 8.90 5.54
C ALA A 96 -20.56 8.84 5.72
N VAL A 97 -21.31 9.75 5.09
CA VAL A 97 -22.79 9.69 5.11
C VAL A 97 -23.28 8.35 4.55
N ILE A 98 -22.74 7.90 3.41
CA ILE A 98 -23.12 6.62 2.79
C ILE A 98 -22.78 5.44 3.72
N SER A 99 -21.55 5.36 4.22
CA SER A 99 -21.11 4.23 5.04
C SER A 99 -21.92 4.03 6.32
N TYR A 100 -22.36 5.13 6.96
CA TYR A 100 -23.14 5.07 8.20
C TYR A 100 -24.66 4.99 7.99
N ARG A 101 -25.16 5.35 6.81
CA ARG A 101 -26.61 5.45 6.54
C ARG A 101 -27.10 4.52 5.43
N GLN A 102 -26.23 3.68 4.86
CA GLN A 102 -26.65 2.76 3.80
C GLN A 102 -27.77 1.82 4.27
N PRO A 103 -28.83 1.62 3.45
CA PRO A 103 -29.06 2.20 2.12
C PRO A 103 -29.57 3.66 2.19
N VAL A 104 -28.97 4.57 1.40
CA VAL A 104 -29.33 6.00 1.36
C VAL A 104 -29.35 6.53 -0.08
N GLY A 105 -30.34 7.35 -0.41
CA GLY A 105 -30.51 7.97 -1.72
C GLY A 105 -29.72 9.27 -1.90
N ARG A 106 -29.48 9.67 -3.16
CA ARG A 106 -28.77 10.92 -3.48
C ARG A 106 -29.41 12.16 -2.85
N ALA A 107 -30.73 12.26 -2.89
CA ALA A 107 -31.44 13.43 -2.34
C ALA A 107 -31.23 13.55 -0.83
N GLU A 108 -31.27 12.43 -0.10
CA GLU A 108 -31.03 12.37 1.35
C GLU A 108 -29.58 12.74 1.68
N ILE A 109 -28.61 12.31 0.86
CA ILE A 109 -27.19 12.70 1.03
C ILE A 109 -27.03 14.21 0.85
N GLU A 110 -27.66 14.79 -0.18
CA GLU A 110 -27.60 16.23 -0.46
C GLU A 110 -28.30 17.04 0.64
N GLU A 111 -29.37 16.52 1.23
CA GLU A 111 -30.04 17.12 2.40
C GLU A 111 -29.14 17.11 3.63
N ILE A 112 -28.52 15.98 3.96
CA ILE A 112 -27.61 15.85 5.11
C ILE A 112 -26.38 16.74 4.95
N ARG A 113 -25.81 16.82 3.74
CA ARG A 113 -24.61 17.63 3.47
C ARG A 113 -24.92 19.10 3.19
N GLY A 114 -26.17 19.45 2.91
CA GLY A 114 -26.58 20.81 2.56
C GLY A 114 -26.02 21.34 1.23
N VAL A 115 -25.40 20.49 0.40
CA VAL A 115 -24.78 20.87 -0.88
C VAL A 115 -24.91 19.74 -1.90
N SER A 116 -24.78 20.09 -3.19
CA SER A 116 -24.83 19.11 -4.28
C SER A 116 -23.74 18.04 -4.14
N ALA A 117 -24.11 16.77 -4.33
CA ALA A 117 -23.21 15.63 -4.20
C ALA A 117 -22.98 14.91 -5.54
N GLY A 118 -23.66 15.31 -6.63
CA GLY A 118 -23.66 14.57 -7.89
C GLY A 118 -22.27 14.31 -8.50
N GLY A 119 -21.38 15.31 -8.52
CA GLY A 119 -20.01 15.14 -9.03
C GLY A 119 -19.16 14.24 -8.13
N VAL A 120 -19.32 14.37 -6.82
CA VAL A 120 -18.62 13.56 -5.83
C VAL A 120 -19.06 12.10 -5.90
N LEU A 121 -20.36 11.84 -5.99
CA LEU A 121 -20.92 10.50 -6.13
C LEU A 121 -20.41 9.78 -7.38
N ARG A 122 -20.33 10.48 -8.53
CA ARG A 122 -19.71 9.92 -9.75
C ARG A 122 -18.26 9.54 -9.52
N SER A 123 -17.47 10.44 -8.93
CA SER A 123 -16.05 10.18 -8.66
C SER A 123 -15.83 9.02 -7.68
N LEU A 124 -16.66 8.89 -6.63
CA LEU A 124 -16.59 7.78 -5.68
C LEU A 124 -16.93 6.44 -6.36
N LYS A 125 -17.93 6.42 -7.25
CA LYS A 125 -18.32 5.23 -8.03
C LYS A 125 -17.23 4.82 -9.03
N GLU A 126 -16.64 5.78 -9.76
CA GLU A 126 -15.53 5.52 -10.70
C GLU A 126 -14.30 4.91 -10.00
N ARG A 127 -14.12 5.20 -8.71
CA ARG A 127 -13.06 4.64 -7.86
C ARG A 127 -13.45 3.32 -7.17
N GLY A 128 -14.67 2.82 -7.39
CA GLY A 128 -15.17 1.59 -6.77
C GLY A 128 -15.38 1.68 -5.26
N LEU A 129 -15.64 2.88 -4.72
CA LEU A 129 -15.82 3.10 -3.28
C LEU A 129 -17.29 3.01 -2.82
N ILE A 130 -18.25 3.13 -3.75
CA ILE A 130 -19.71 3.00 -3.56
C ILE A 130 -20.37 2.40 -4.81
#